data_AF-A0A2T4VJL8-F1
#
_entry.id   AF-A0A2T4VJL8-F1
#
_cell.length_a   1.000
_cell.length_b   1.000
_cell.length_c   1.000
_cell.angle_alpha   90.00
_cell.angle_beta   90.00
_cell.angle_gamma   90.00
#
_symmetry.space_group_name_H-M   'P 1'
#
loop_
_entity.id
_entity.type
_entity.pdbx_description
1 polymer ?
#
loop_
_entity_poly.entity_id
_entity_poly.type
_entity_poly.pdbx_seq_one_letter_code
_entity_poly.pdbx_strand_id
1 'polypeptide(L)'
;MKPSPAWKGFLERIRREFPDCSLWDTTIPRHDPCYSVRVSLPGFVVGDPRYDCVVCLVSQIAPVYALYASHEDRSKPGGYWLRFPPFPPEFQSHEARLAAIIESTFGFTRLPNDVLFTPVPDLVPRVANYQLGKAQLIDCLFTDHRW
;
A
#
# COMPACT_ATOMS: atom_id res chain seq x y z
N MET A 1 -11.57 13.80 5.94
CA MET A 1 -10.81 13.78 7.21
C MET A 1 -9.45 14.40 6.93
N LYS A 2 -8.88 15.24 7.82
CA LYS A 2 -7.49 15.69 7.64
C LYS A 2 -6.58 14.53 8.08
N PRO A 3 -5.48 14.25 7.36
CA PRO A 3 -4.56 13.18 7.76
C PRO A 3 -4.04 13.43 9.18
N SER A 4 -3.88 12.35 9.96
CA SER A 4 -3.39 12.44 11.33
C SER A 4 -1.99 13.08 11.37
N PRO A 5 -1.61 13.77 12.46
CA PRO A 5 -0.25 14.28 12.62
C PRO A 5 0.81 13.19 12.48
N ALA A 6 0.52 11.96 12.94
CA ALA A 6 1.40 10.81 12.81
C ALA A 6 1.61 10.42 11.34
N TRP A 7 0.56 10.39 10.52
CA TRP A 7 0.68 10.12 9.08
C TRP A 7 1.53 11.19 8.37
N LYS A 8 1.32 12.47 8.69
CA LYS A 8 2.14 13.55 8.13
C LYS A 8 3.61 13.41 8.50
N GLY A 9 3.91 13.15 9.78
CA GLY A 9 5.28 12.94 10.25
C GLY A 9 5.93 11.72 9.58
N PHE A 10 5.17 10.66 9.34
CA PHE A 10 5.60 9.49 8.60
C PHE A 10 5.96 9.81 7.14
N LEU A 11 5.10 10.54 6.41
CA LEU A 11 5.38 10.95 5.02
C LEU A 11 6.65 11.81 4.93
N GLU A 12 6.84 12.75 5.85
CA GLU A 12 8.07 13.56 5.90
C GLU A 12 9.30 12.71 6.22
N ARG A 13 9.16 11.66 7.04
CA ARG A 13 10.25 10.71 7.29
C ARG A 13 10.59 9.89 6.05
N ILE A 14 9.59 9.33 5.34
CA ILE A 14 9.85 8.61 4.09
C ILE A 14 10.57 9.52 3.09
N ARG A 15 10.12 10.77 2.93
CA ARG A 15 10.74 11.71 1.99
C ARG A 15 12.23 11.94 2.27
N ARG A 16 12.64 11.91 3.55
CA ARG A 16 14.06 12.02 3.95
C ARG A 16 14.85 10.72 3.75
N GLU A 17 14.22 9.58 4.01
CA GLU A 17 14.85 8.25 3.94
C GLU A 17 14.98 7.74 2.49
N PHE A 18 14.10 8.20 1.59
CA PHE A 18 14.07 7.84 0.18
C PHE A 18 14.21 9.08 -0.72
N PRO A 19 15.36 9.78 -0.67
CA PRO A 19 15.54 11.05 -1.39
C PRO A 19 15.51 10.89 -2.92
N ASP A 20 15.92 9.73 -3.44
CA ASP A 20 15.98 9.43 -4.87
C ASP A 20 14.70 8.77 -5.41
N CYS A 21 13.65 8.71 -4.59
CA CYS A 21 12.38 8.07 -4.92
C CYS A 21 11.27 9.12 -5.02
N SER A 22 10.30 8.86 -5.89
CA SER A 22 9.06 9.61 -5.90
C SER A 22 8.09 9.07 -4.85
N LEU A 23 7.41 9.98 -4.15
CA LEU A 23 6.39 9.65 -3.16
C LEU A 23 5.04 10.17 -3.63
N TRP A 24 4.04 9.31 -3.57
CA TRP A 24 2.66 9.69 -3.86
C TRP A 24 1.72 9.19 -2.77
N ASP A 25 1.17 10.12 -1.97
CA ASP A 25 0.06 9.84 -1.06
C ASP A 25 -1.19 9.51 -1.88
N THR A 26 -1.63 8.26 -1.79
CA THR A 26 -2.77 7.69 -2.52
C THR A 26 -3.96 7.44 -1.59
N THR A 27 -3.95 8.02 -0.38
CA THR A 27 -5.06 7.92 0.57
C THR A 27 -6.34 8.49 -0.05
N ILE A 28 -7.36 7.66 -0.25
CA ILE A 28 -8.65 8.09 -0.81
C ILE A 28 -9.50 8.71 0.31
N PRO A 29 -9.77 10.02 0.29
CA PRO A 29 -10.43 10.68 1.43
C PRO A 29 -11.88 10.20 1.62
N ARG A 30 -12.23 9.79 2.85
CA ARG A 30 -13.61 9.41 3.28
C ARG A 30 -14.16 8.11 2.69
N HIS A 31 -13.32 7.33 2.01
CA HIS A 31 -13.73 6.12 1.32
C HIS A 31 -13.03 4.89 1.90
N ASP A 32 -11.73 4.98 2.17
CA ASP A 32 -10.96 3.80 2.61
C ASP A 32 -10.61 3.82 4.10
N PRO A 33 -10.70 2.68 4.81
CA PRO A 33 -10.23 2.51 6.17
C PRO A 33 -8.69 2.47 6.33
N CYS A 34 -7.90 3.00 5.39
CA CYS A 34 -6.44 3.08 5.50
C CYS A 34 -5.84 4.40 4.99
N TYR A 35 -4.63 4.69 5.46
CA TYR A 35 -3.70 5.56 4.75
C TYR A 35 -2.94 4.76 3.69
N SER A 36 -2.65 5.38 2.54
CA SER A 36 -1.93 4.73 1.45
C SER A 36 -0.86 5.64 0.87
N VAL A 37 0.35 5.10 0.66
CA VAL A 37 1.44 5.82 -0.02
C VAL A 37 2.18 4.88 -0.97
N ARG A 38 2.51 5.38 -2.16
CA ARG A 38 3.44 4.76 -3.09
C ARG A 38 4.82 5.36 -2.92
N VAL A 39 5.81 4.51 -2.85
CA VAL A 39 7.23 4.88 -2.87
C VAL A 39 7.85 4.19 -4.07
N SER A 40 8.28 4.95 -5.07
CA SER A 40 8.91 4.34 -6.24
C SER A 40 10.25 3.69 -5.88
N LEU A 41 10.72 2.80 -6.74
CA LEU A 41 12.13 2.46 -6.76
C LEU A 41 12.96 3.68 -7.22
N PRO A 42 14.29 3.69 -6.98
CA PRO A 42 15.15 4.82 -7.34
C PRO A 42 15.23 5.00 -8.85
N GLY A 43 15.28 6.25 -9.30
CA GLY A 43 15.40 6.57 -10.73
C GLY A 43 14.08 6.52 -11.52
N PHE A 44 12.94 6.35 -10.84
CA PHE A 44 11.61 6.41 -11.45
C PHE A 44 10.88 7.69 -11.03
N VAL A 45 10.23 8.34 -12.00
CA VAL A 45 9.43 9.55 -11.78
C VAL A 45 7.96 9.28 -12.09
N VAL A 46 7.06 9.93 -11.36
CA VAL A 46 5.62 9.87 -11.61
C VAL A 46 5.33 10.32 -13.05
N GLY A 47 4.67 9.45 -13.82
CA GLY A 47 4.31 9.71 -15.22
C GLY A 47 5.23 9.05 -16.24
N ASP A 48 6.36 8.47 -15.81
CA ASP A 48 7.20 7.67 -16.69
C ASP A 48 6.44 6.46 -17.24
N PRO A 49 6.77 5.98 -18.46
CA PRO A 49 6.13 4.80 -19.03
C PRO A 49 6.29 3.57 -18.16
N ARG A 50 7.40 3.46 -17.42
CA ARG A 50 7.63 2.42 -16.41
C ARG A 50 7.63 3.05 -15.02
N TYR A 51 6.88 2.48 -14.09
CA TYR A 51 6.75 2.97 -12.73
C TYR A 51 6.65 1.82 -11.73
N ASP A 52 7.79 1.52 -11.11
CA ASP A 52 7.94 0.45 -10.11
C ASP A 52 7.86 1.04 -8.70
N CYS A 53 6.96 0.53 -7.87
CA CYS A 53 6.71 1.04 -6.53
C CYS A 53 6.58 -0.06 -5.49
N VAL A 54 6.92 0.27 -4.25
CA VAL A 54 6.37 -0.38 -3.06
C VAL A 54 5.21 0.48 -2.57
N VAL A 55 4.03 -0.12 -2.42
CA VAL A 55 2.85 0.55 -1.89
C VAL A 55 2.64 0.10 -0.45
N CYS A 56 2.39 1.06 0.42
CA CYS A 56 2.12 0.86 1.83
C CYS A 56 0.66 1.20 2.14
N LEU A 57 -0.03 0.27 2.80
CA LEU A 57 -1.37 0.44 3.35
C LEU A 57 -1.30 0.36 4.87
N VAL A 58 -1.66 1.43 5.57
CA VAL A 58 -1.70 1.48 7.04
C VAL A 58 -3.15 1.60 7.50
N SER A 59 -3.66 0.61 8.23
CA SER A 59 -5.06 0.60 8.65
C SER A 59 -5.33 1.72 9.66
N GLN A 60 -6.50 2.35 9.54
CA GLN A 60 -6.98 3.38 10.48
C GLN A 60 -7.78 2.77 11.63
N ILE A 61 -8.21 1.51 11.49
CA ILE A 61 -9.15 0.84 12.41
C ILE A 61 -8.54 -0.32 13.18
N ALA A 62 -7.32 -0.76 12.81
CA ALA A 62 -6.57 -1.79 13.50
C ALA A 62 -5.06 -1.46 13.46
N PRO A 63 -4.25 -1.91 14.43
CA PRO A 63 -2.81 -1.63 14.50
C PRO A 63 -2.00 -2.52 13.54
N VAL A 64 -2.37 -2.51 12.26
CA VAL A 64 -1.84 -3.40 11.23
C VAL A 64 -1.57 -2.67 9.91
N TYR A 65 -0.65 -3.23 9.14
CA TYR A 65 -0.30 -2.70 7.81
C TYR A 65 -0.07 -3.82 6.79
N ALA A 66 -0.11 -3.45 5.51
CA ALA A 66 0.22 -4.31 4.39
C ALA A 66 1.14 -3.58 3.41
N LEU A 67 2.00 -4.34 2.73
CA LEU A 67 2.82 -3.84 1.62
C LEU A 67 2.60 -4.72 0.40
N TYR A 68 2.56 -4.11 -0.78
CA TYR A 68 2.64 -4.83 -2.06
C TYR A 68 3.58 -4.10 -3.03
N ALA A 69 4.23 -4.86 -3.91
CA ALA A 69 4.93 -4.32 -5.06
C ALA A 69 3.92 -4.01 -6.15
N SER A 70 4.06 -2.87 -6.79
CA SER A 70 3.29 -2.42 -7.94
C SER A 70 4.25 -2.17 -9.09
N HIS A 71 3.93 -2.69 -10.26
CA HIS A 71 4.65 -2.45 -11.50
C HIS A 71 3.66 -1.97 -12.55
N GLU A 72 4.06 -0.91 -13.24
CA GLU A 72 3.36 -0.40 -14.40
C GLU A 72 4.38 -0.17 -15.51
N ASP A 73 4.12 -0.69 -16.72
CA ASP A 73 4.86 -0.46 -17.95
C ASP A 73 3.87 -0.19 -19.08
N ARG A 74 3.51 1.09 -19.25
CA ARG A 74 2.57 1.58 -20.27
C ARG A 74 3.06 1.36 -21.70
N SER A 75 4.33 1.03 -21.90
CA SER A 75 4.87 0.72 -23.23
C SER A 75 4.49 -0.68 -23.70
N LYS A 76 4.00 -1.55 -22.80
CA LYS A 76 3.68 -2.96 -23.09
C LYS A 76 2.21 -3.28 -22.82
N PRO A 77 1.54 -4.00 -23.74
CA PRO A 77 0.21 -4.56 -23.45
C PRO A 77 0.26 -5.45 -22.20
N GLY A 78 -0.59 -5.16 -21.21
CA GLY A 78 -0.61 -5.91 -19.95
C GLY A 78 0.61 -5.68 -19.06
N GLY A 79 1.37 -4.60 -19.24
CA GLY A 79 2.52 -4.25 -18.42
C GLY A 79 2.21 -3.83 -16.98
N TYR A 80 1.04 -4.19 -16.45
CA TYR A 80 0.64 -3.86 -15.09
C TYR A 80 0.51 -5.13 -14.23
N TRP A 81 1.11 -5.13 -13.04
CA TRP A 81 0.88 -6.16 -12.03
C TRP A 81 1.10 -5.62 -10.61
N LEU A 82 0.44 -6.26 -9.65
CA LEU A 82 0.75 -6.12 -8.22
C LEU A 82 1.12 -7.48 -7.61
N ARG A 83 1.97 -7.47 -6.57
CA ARG A 83 2.39 -8.67 -5.84
C ARG A 83 2.56 -8.39 -4.35
N PHE A 84 1.90 -9.22 -3.55
CA PHE A 84 2.14 -9.30 -2.11
C PHE A 84 3.35 -10.20 -1.82
N PRO A 85 3.87 -10.25 -0.58
CA PRO A 85 5.02 -11.08 -0.23
C PRO A 85 4.91 -12.54 -0.69
N PRO A 86 6.02 -13.16 -1.14
CA PRO A 86 7.36 -12.59 -1.27
C PRO A 86 7.49 -11.61 -2.44
N PHE A 87 8.21 -10.51 -2.21
CA PHE A 87 8.44 -9.50 -3.24
C PHE A 87 9.50 -9.96 -4.25
N PRO A 88 9.41 -9.53 -5.53
CA PRO A 88 10.50 -9.73 -6.47
C PRO A 88 11.82 -9.11 -5.93
N PRO A 89 12.99 -9.69 -6.21
CA PRO A 89 14.26 -9.32 -5.58
C PRO A 89 14.57 -7.82 -5.61
N GLU A 90 14.27 -7.16 -6.73
CA GLU A 90 14.50 -5.73 -6.94
C GLU A 90 13.69 -4.81 -6.01
N PHE A 91 12.58 -5.31 -5.43
CA PHE A 91 11.76 -4.56 -4.48
C PHE A 91 12.09 -4.88 -3.02
N GLN A 92 12.76 -5.99 -2.71
CA GLN A 92 12.93 -6.48 -1.33
C GLN A 92 13.66 -5.49 -0.42
N SER A 93 14.70 -4.83 -0.93
CA SER A 93 15.42 -3.81 -0.15
C SER A 93 14.52 -2.61 0.20
N HIS A 94 13.68 -2.16 -0.75
CA HIS A 94 12.73 -1.07 -0.50
C HIS A 94 11.63 -1.49 0.47
N GLU A 95 11.11 -2.71 0.30
CA GLU A 95 10.11 -3.29 1.16
C GLU A 95 10.58 -3.42 2.61
N ALA A 96 11.76 -4.00 2.85
CA ALA A 96 12.33 -4.13 4.19
C ALA A 96 12.55 -2.77 4.87
N ARG A 97 13.06 -1.77 4.14
CA ARG A 97 13.25 -0.41 4.66
C ARG A 97 11.93 0.26 5.01
N LEU A 98 10.92 0.14 4.15
CA LEU A 98 9.61 0.74 4.39
C LEU A 98 8.90 0.08 5.56
N ALA A 99 8.95 -1.25 5.68
CA ALA A 99 8.44 -2.01 6.82
C ALA A 99 9.05 -1.52 8.14
N ALA A 100 10.39 -1.39 8.21
CA ALA A 100 11.08 -0.92 9.41
C ALA A 100 10.66 0.51 9.81
N ILE A 101 10.43 1.40 8.84
CA ILE A 101 9.95 2.77 9.11
C ILE A 101 8.52 2.75 9.66
N ILE A 102 7.62 1.95 9.06
CA ILE A 102 6.23 1.81 9.53
C ILE A 102 6.21 1.28 10.96
N GLU A 103 6.93 0.19 11.23
CA GLU A 103 6.97 -0.47 12.53
C GLU A 103 7.55 0.47 13.60
N SER A 104 8.63 1.19 13.30
CA SER A 104 9.22 2.14 14.25
C SER A 104 8.38 3.41 14.44
N THR A 105 7.56 3.81 13.46
CA THR A 105 6.72 5.02 13.56
C THR A 105 5.37 4.74 14.22
N PHE A 106 4.75 3.59 13.96
CA PHE A 106 3.39 3.29 14.41
C PHE A 106 3.31 2.15 15.44
N GLY A 107 4.34 1.30 15.54
CA GLY A 107 4.29 0.07 16.36
C GLY A 107 3.32 -0.97 15.81
N PHE A 108 2.94 -0.88 14.53
CA PHE A 108 1.96 -1.75 13.89
C PHE A 108 2.60 -3.04 13.39
N THR A 109 1.79 -4.08 13.21
CA THR A 109 2.24 -5.39 12.71
C THR A 109 1.86 -5.59 11.26
N ARG A 110 2.77 -6.16 10.47
CA ARG A 110 2.47 -6.53 9.09
C ARG A 110 1.56 -7.75 9.07
N LEU A 111 0.47 -7.68 8.31
CA LEU A 111 -0.35 -8.86 8.09
C LEU A 111 0.28 -9.79 7.03
N PRO A 112 0.36 -11.10 7.31
CA PRO A 112 0.74 -12.08 6.31
C PRO A 112 -0.39 -12.33 5.30
N ASN A 113 -0.05 -12.89 4.13
CA ASN A 113 -0.98 -13.04 3.01
C ASN A 113 -2.19 -13.92 3.33
N ASP A 114 -2.00 -15.01 4.07
CA ASP A 114 -3.06 -15.92 4.49
C ASP A 114 -4.14 -15.18 5.31
N VAL A 115 -3.71 -14.25 6.18
CA VAL A 115 -4.62 -13.38 6.94
C VAL A 115 -5.25 -12.30 6.05
N LEU A 116 -4.45 -11.62 5.21
CA LEU A 116 -4.96 -10.57 4.31
C LEU A 116 -6.09 -11.07 3.40
N PHE A 117 -5.93 -12.26 2.85
CA PHE A 117 -6.86 -12.84 1.88
C PHE A 117 -7.92 -13.75 2.51
N THR A 118 -8.02 -13.76 3.84
CA THR A 118 -9.09 -14.45 4.56
C THR A 118 -10.45 -13.89 4.11
N PRO A 119 -11.40 -14.74 3.67
CA PRO A 119 -12.75 -14.30 3.31
C PRO A 119 -13.52 -13.71 4.50
N VAL A 120 -14.30 -12.65 4.24
CA VAL A 120 -15.21 -12.03 5.22
C VAL A 120 -16.63 -12.07 4.62
N PRO A 121 -17.38 -13.16 4.85
CA PRO A 121 -18.56 -13.46 4.04
C PRO A 121 -19.74 -12.50 4.27
N ASP A 122 -19.86 -11.95 5.46
CA ASP A 122 -21.02 -11.14 5.88
C ASP A 122 -20.79 -9.62 5.75
N LEU A 123 -19.66 -9.20 5.19
CA LEU A 123 -19.32 -7.78 5.04
C LEU A 123 -19.23 -7.40 3.55
N VAL A 124 -19.81 -6.25 3.20
CA VAL A 124 -19.62 -5.60 1.91
C VAL A 124 -18.96 -4.25 2.17
N PRO A 125 -17.66 -4.08 1.86
CA PRO A 125 -16.98 -2.79 2.02
C PRO A 125 -17.71 -1.73 1.20
N ARG A 126 -17.98 -0.57 1.80
CA ARG A 126 -18.82 0.48 1.19
C ARG A 126 -18.32 0.95 -0.18
N VAL A 127 -17.01 0.87 -0.41
CA VAL A 127 -16.33 1.31 -1.63
C VAL A 127 -16.23 0.21 -2.68
N ALA A 128 -16.34 -1.04 -2.27
CA ALA A 128 -16.27 -2.18 -3.16
C ALA A 128 -17.65 -2.53 -3.69
N ASN A 129 -17.78 -2.65 -5.01
CA ASN A 129 -18.98 -3.20 -5.65
C ASN A 129 -19.05 -4.73 -5.48
N TYR A 130 -18.89 -5.21 -4.26
CA TYR A 130 -18.86 -6.63 -3.93
C TYR A 130 -20.24 -7.17 -3.58
N GLN A 131 -20.47 -8.42 -3.97
CA GLN A 131 -21.55 -9.23 -3.42
C GLN A 131 -21.12 -9.78 -2.06
N LEU A 132 -22.09 -10.14 -1.22
CA LEU A 132 -21.83 -10.93 -0.02
C LEU A 132 -21.02 -12.19 -0.36
N GLY A 133 -20.10 -12.58 0.53
CA GLY A 133 -19.18 -13.69 0.28
C GLY A 133 -17.96 -13.38 -0.58
N LYS A 134 -17.83 -12.15 -1.11
CA LYS A 134 -16.70 -11.76 -1.99
C LYS A 134 -15.61 -10.94 -1.31
N ALA A 135 -15.93 -10.29 -0.20
CA ALA A 135 -14.95 -9.47 0.51
C ALA A 135 -13.90 -10.35 1.19
N GLN A 136 -12.67 -9.82 1.23
CA GLN A 136 -11.57 -10.35 2.03
C GLN A 136 -11.19 -9.34 3.11
N LEU A 137 -10.43 -9.80 4.10
CA LEU A 137 -10.02 -8.95 5.22
C LEU A 137 -9.25 -7.71 4.76
N ILE A 138 -8.43 -7.84 3.71
CA ILE A 138 -7.70 -6.71 3.11
C ILE A 138 -8.63 -5.61 2.59
N ASP A 139 -9.80 -5.94 2.08
CA ASP A 139 -10.78 -4.97 1.57
C ASP A 139 -11.51 -4.26 2.72
N CYS A 140 -11.60 -4.92 3.88
CA CYS A 140 -12.25 -4.40 5.07
C CYS A 140 -11.32 -3.50 5.89
N LEU A 141 -10.03 -3.83 5.95
CA LEU A 141 -9.03 -3.12 6.74
C LEU A 141 -8.30 -2.02 5.97
N PHE A 142 -8.29 -2.12 4.64
CA PHE A 142 -7.54 -1.22 3.77
C PHE A 142 -8.38 -0.68 2.62
N THR A 143 -8.11 -1.09 1.38
CA THR A 143 -8.75 -0.57 0.18
C THR A 143 -8.87 -1.68 -0.84
N ASP A 144 -9.97 -1.69 -1.59
CA ASP A 144 -10.14 -2.50 -2.80
C ASP A 144 -9.51 -1.81 -4.03
N HIS A 145 -9.22 -0.50 -3.95
CA HIS A 145 -8.55 0.29 -4.98
C HIS A 145 -7.03 0.08 -4.98
N ARG A 146 -6.61 -1.16 -5.22
CA ARG A 146 -5.19 -1.56 -5.35
C ARG A 146 -4.82 -1.62 -6.84
N TRP A 147 -3.93 -0.73 -7.24
CA TRP A 147 -3.39 -0.61 -8.60
C TRP A 147 -1.89 -0.38 -8.54
#